data_AF-A0A416A2F5-F1
#
_entry.id   AF-A0A416A2F5-F1
#
_cell.length_a   1.000
_cell.length_b   1.000
_cell.length_c   1.000
_cell.angle_alpha   90.00
_cell.angle_beta   90.00
_cell.angle_gamma   90.00
#
_symmetry.space_group_name_H-M   'P 1'
#
loop_
_entity.id
_entity.type
_entity.pdbx_description
1 polymer ?
#
loop_
_entity_poly.entity_id
_entity_poly.type
_entity_poly.pdbx_seq_one_letter_code
_entity_poly.pdbx_strand_id
1 'polypeptide(L)'
;MTKIQLLATLLAFIIIALLGACSSEDYSEPDALKVTPDLRDRINAGVKMASRTEKSLFNEKFTAFFNKCDEMGTENTPYQYMETEEYADLKSLIQTSSPATCYLLMDRYLKRNPHFFYSILNDLIETTFPSIADEISNRMNASATVQETIELYPQVCLEIWLDTIENR
;
A
#
# COMPACT_ATOMS: atom_id res chain seq x y z
N MET A 1 4.67 47.45 -39.39
CA MET A 1 4.20 46.57 -38.30
C MET A 1 3.31 47.41 -37.39
N THR A 2 2.02 47.07 -37.24
CA THR A 2 1.09 47.88 -36.45
C THR A 2 1.25 47.58 -34.96
N LYS A 3 0.96 48.56 -34.08
CA LYS A 3 1.05 48.40 -32.61
C LYS A 3 0.30 47.16 -32.08
N ILE A 4 -0.76 46.77 -32.77
CA ILE A 4 -1.59 45.61 -32.47
C ILE A 4 -0.84 44.29 -32.75
N GLN A 5 -0.07 44.22 -33.85
CA GLN A 5 0.75 43.04 -34.16
C GLN A 5 1.84 42.84 -33.11
N LEU A 6 2.48 43.93 -32.68
CA LEU A 6 3.53 43.89 -31.65
C LEU A 6 2.98 43.44 -30.29
N LEU A 7 1.77 43.88 -29.93
CA LEU A 7 1.07 43.46 -28.73
C LEU A 7 0.68 41.97 -28.79
N ALA A 8 0.19 41.50 -29.93
CA ALA A 8 -0.17 40.10 -30.13
C ALA A 8 1.05 39.16 -30.06
N THR A 9 2.19 39.57 -30.64
CA THR A 9 3.44 38.80 -30.57
C THR A 9 4.00 38.78 -29.15
N LEU A 10 3.91 39.88 -28.40
CA LEU A 10 4.32 39.94 -27.00
C LEU A 10 3.45 39.02 -26.13
N LEU A 11 2.13 39.04 -26.34
CA LEU A 11 1.19 38.17 -25.62
C LEU A 11 1.48 36.69 -25.91
N ALA A 12 1.76 36.34 -27.16
CA ALA A 12 2.11 34.98 -27.55
C ALA A 12 3.41 34.51 -26.89
N PHE A 13 4.43 35.38 -26.81
CA PHE A 13 5.68 35.06 -26.11
C PHE A 13 5.48 34.86 -24.60
N ILE A 14 4.62 35.65 -23.96
CA ILE A 14 4.29 35.49 -22.53
C ILE A 14 3.54 34.17 -22.29
N ILE A 15 2.60 33.81 -23.16
CA ILE A 15 1.86 32.54 -23.06
C ILE A 15 2.80 31.35 -23.27
N ILE A 16 3.70 31.41 -24.26
CA ILE A 16 4.69 30.35 -24.51
C ILE A 16 5.67 30.24 -23.33
N ALA A 17 6.07 31.36 -22.71
CA ALA A 17 6.91 31.35 -21.52
C ALA A 17 6.19 30.77 -20.29
N LEU A 18 4.89 31.02 -20.12
CA LEU A 18 4.10 30.43 -19.03
C LEU A 18 3.80 28.94 -19.26
N LEU A 19 3.57 28.52 -20.50
CA LEU A 19 3.38 27.12 -20.85
C LEU A 19 4.69 26.31 -20.81
N GLY A 20 5.83 26.95 -21.11
CA GLY A 20 7.17 26.36 -20.96
C GLY A 20 7.72 26.39 -19.53
N ALA A 21 7.15 27.21 -18.64
CA ALA A 21 7.45 27.26 -17.21
C ALA A 21 6.57 26.32 -16.35
N CYS A 22 5.60 25.63 -16.96
CA CYS A 22 5.19 24.31 -16.49
C CYS A 22 6.21 23.29 -16.99
N SER A 23 7.47 23.45 -16.55
CA SER A 23 8.37 22.32 -16.52
C SER A 23 7.68 21.24 -15.69
N SER A 24 7.62 20.02 -16.22
CA SER A 24 7.26 18.82 -15.45
C SER A 24 8.38 18.47 -14.45
N GLU A 25 8.89 19.48 -13.76
CA GLU A 25 9.85 19.34 -12.68
C GLU A 25 9.05 18.96 -11.44
N ASP A 26 9.28 17.73 -11.03
CA ASP A 26 8.80 17.14 -9.80
C ASP A 26 7.28 17.07 -9.62
N TYR A 27 6.55 16.64 -10.65
CA TYR A 27 5.48 15.67 -10.34
C TYR A 27 6.17 14.34 -10.00
N SER A 28 6.81 14.32 -8.82
CA SER A 28 6.91 13.08 -8.07
C SER A 28 5.47 12.64 -7.92
N GLU A 29 5.07 11.63 -8.70
CA GLU A 29 3.81 10.94 -8.54
C GLU A 29 3.55 10.85 -7.03
N PRO A 30 2.48 11.47 -6.51
CA PRO A 30 2.34 11.68 -5.07
C PRO A 30 2.53 10.32 -4.45
N ASP A 31 3.53 10.19 -3.59
CA ASP A 31 3.88 8.91 -2.97
C ASP A 31 2.59 8.38 -2.33
N ALA A 32 1.89 7.46 -3.00
CA ALA A 32 0.46 7.19 -2.75
C ALA A 32 0.23 6.59 -1.35
N LEU A 33 1.33 6.32 -0.66
CA LEU A 33 1.46 5.86 0.70
C LEU A 33 2.25 6.89 1.54
N LYS A 34 1.85 8.16 1.55
CA LYS A 34 2.28 9.11 2.59
C LYS A 34 1.65 8.71 3.93
N VAL A 35 2.03 7.53 4.44
CA VAL A 35 1.77 7.16 5.82
C VAL A 35 2.44 8.17 6.74
N THR A 36 1.73 8.59 7.78
CA THR A 36 2.25 9.58 8.73
C THR A 36 3.52 9.03 9.39
N PRO A 37 4.49 9.89 9.76
CA PRO A 37 5.66 9.45 10.51
C PRO A 37 5.29 8.66 11.78
N ASP A 38 4.22 9.06 12.46
CA ASP A 38 3.67 8.36 13.62
C ASP A 38 3.26 6.91 13.29
N LEU A 39 2.47 6.72 12.23
CA LEU A 39 2.08 5.39 11.77
C LEU A 39 3.30 4.53 11.42
N ARG A 40 4.30 5.11 10.76
CA ARG A 40 5.54 4.40 10.42
C ARG A 40 6.31 3.99 11.68
N ASP A 41 6.37 4.84 12.69
CA ASP A 41 7.05 4.58 13.95
C ASP A 41 6.35 3.49 14.78
N ARG A 42 5.02 3.51 14.84
CA ARG A 42 4.21 2.43 15.45
C ARG A 42 4.50 1.08 14.80
N ILE A 43 4.50 1.03 13.46
CA ILE A 43 4.82 -0.20 12.73
C ILE A 43 6.25 -0.67 13.03
N ASN A 44 7.23 0.23 13.00
CA ASN A 44 8.62 -0.09 13.32
C ASN A 44 8.78 -0.61 14.77
N ALA A 45 8.02 -0.09 15.72
CA ALA A 45 8.01 -0.56 17.09
C ALA A 45 7.43 -1.98 17.19
N GLY A 46 6.28 -2.24 16.56
CA GLY A 46 5.66 -3.57 16.54
C GLY A 46 6.53 -4.62 15.85
N VAL A 47 7.23 -4.26 14.76
CA VAL A 47 8.24 -5.13 14.13
C VAL A 47 9.35 -5.54 15.11
N LYS A 48 9.76 -4.64 16.01
CA LYS A 48 10.78 -4.97 17.03
C LYS A 48 10.25 -5.95 18.08
N MET A 49 8.95 -5.93 18.37
CA MET A 49 8.31 -6.83 19.33
C MET A 49 8.22 -8.28 18.85
N ALA A 50 8.13 -8.51 17.53
CA ALA A 50 8.15 -9.87 16.99
C ALA A 50 9.46 -10.60 17.37
N SER A 51 9.32 -11.81 17.90
CA SER A 51 10.45 -12.65 18.30
C SER A 51 11.32 -13.04 17.10
N ARG A 52 12.54 -13.48 17.37
CA ARG A 52 13.44 -13.97 16.31
C ARG A 52 12.83 -15.14 15.54
N THR A 53 12.13 -16.04 16.23
CA THR A 53 11.48 -17.22 15.63
C THR A 53 10.31 -16.79 14.73
N GLU A 54 9.44 -15.89 15.20
CA GLU A 54 8.33 -15.35 14.40
C GLU A 54 8.84 -14.66 13.14
N LYS A 55 9.89 -13.83 13.26
CA LYS A 55 10.54 -13.18 12.11
C LYS A 55 11.09 -14.19 11.12
N SER A 56 11.75 -15.24 11.62
CA SER A 56 12.32 -16.28 10.77
C SER A 56 11.25 -17.01 10.00
N LEU A 57 10.20 -17.46 10.68
CA LEU A 57 9.09 -18.22 10.08
C LEU A 57 8.29 -17.36 9.08
N PHE A 58 8.00 -16.10 9.44
CA PHE A 58 7.37 -15.16 8.53
C PHE A 58 8.21 -14.94 7.28
N ASN A 59 9.51 -14.67 7.43
CA ASN A 59 10.39 -14.46 6.29
C ASN A 59 10.49 -15.71 5.41
N GLU A 60 10.54 -16.90 5.99
CA GLU A 60 10.55 -18.16 5.25
C GLU A 60 9.31 -18.29 4.36
N LYS A 61 8.11 -18.21 4.94
CA LYS A 61 6.84 -18.35 4.21
C LYS A 61 6.64 -17.22 3.20
N PHE A 62 6.97 -15.99 3.59
CA PHE A 62 6.89 -14.84 2.70
C PHE A 62 7.84 -14.96 1.51
N THR A 63 9.08 -15.40 1.74
CA THR A 63 10.07 -15.57 0.67
C THR A 63 9.68 -16.72 -0.25
N ALA A 64 9.13 -17.82 0.28
CA ALA A 64 8.61 -18.91 -0.54
C ALA A 64 7.51 -18.44 -1.48
N PHE A 65 6.53 -17.70 -0.96
CA PHE A 65 5.47 -17.09 -1.77
C PHE A 65 6.02 -16.10 -2.80
N PHE A 66 6.95 -15.23 -2.40
CA PHE A 66 7.52 -14.25 -3.32
C PHE A 66 8.34 -14.90 -4.45
N ASN A 67 9.16 -15.90 -4.12
CA ASN A 67 9.88 -16.70 -5.11
C ASN A 67 8.90 -17.40 -6.06
N LYS A 68 7.76 -17.88 -5.55
CA LYS A 68 6.74 -18.49 -6.40
C LYS A 68 6.17 -17.49 -7.41
N CYS A 69 5.96 -16.25 -6.99
CA CYS A 69 5.52 -15.18 -7.89
C CYS A 69 6.57 -14.90 -8.97
N ASP A 70 7.85 -14.86 -8.60
CA ASP A 70 8.96 -14.69 -9.54
C ASP A 70 9.05 -15.86 -10.55
N GLU A 71 8.82 -17.10 -10.09
CA GLU A 71 8.75 -18.29 -10.96
C GLU A 71 7.59 -18.23 -11.97
N MET A 72 6.43 -17.73 -11.52
CA MET A 72 5.24 -17.63 -12.35
C MET A 72 5.36 -16.54 -13.42
N GLY A 73 6.11 -15.47 -13.15
CA GLY A 73 6.38 -14.39 -14.12
C GLY A 73 5.34 -13.28 -14.11
N THR A 74 5.75 -12.08 -14.55
CA THR A 74 5.01 -10.80 -14.43
C THR A 74 3.70 -10.71 -15.21
N GLU A 75 3.44 -11.66 -16.11
CA GLU A 75 2.21 -11.77 -16.88
C GLU A 75 1.00 -12.22 -16.05
N ASN A 76 1.22 -12.75 -14.85
CA ASN A 76 0.15 -13.21 -13.98
C ASN A 76 -0.46 -12.05 -13.17
N THR A 77 -1.76 -12.16 -12.95
CA THR A 77 -2.51 -11.25 -12.11
C THR A 77 -2.25 -11.53 -10.62
N PRO A 78 -2.46 -10.52 -9.74
CA PRO A 78 -2.40 -10.72 -8.29
C PRO A 78 -3.21 -11.92 -7.78
N TYR A 79 -4.41 -12.13 -8.33
CA TYR A 79 -5.30 -13.23 -7.96
C TYR A 79 -4.70 -14.59 -8.29
N GLN A 80 -4.00 -14.74 -9.42
CA GLN A 80 -3.35 -15.99 -9.80
C GLN A 80 -2.18 -16.33 -8.85
N TYR A 81 -1.41 -15.34 -8.41
CA TYR A 81 -0.40 -15.58 -7.37
C TYR A 81 -1.06 -16.05 -6.06
N MET A 82 -2.21 -15.47 -5.70
CA MET A 82 -2.95 -15.79 -4.48
C MET A 82 -3.66 -17.16 -4.52
N GLU A 83 -3.65 -17.87 -5.65
CA GLU A 83 -4.15 -19.25 -5.75
C GLU A 83 -3.07 -20.30 -5.45
N THR A 84 -1.83 -19.87 -5.21
CA THR A 84 -0.70 -20.78 -4.93
C THR A 84 -0.75 -21.42 -3.55
N GLU A 85 -0.15 -22.60 -3.42
CA GLU A 85 0.00 -23.27 -2.12
C GLU A 85 0.84 -22.41 -1.15
N GLU A 86 1.85 -21.71 -1.68
CA GLU A 86 2.72 -20.83 -0.92
C GLU A 86 1.95 -19.63 -0.33
N TYR A 87 0.98 -19.08 -1.07
CA TYR A 87 0.09 -18.06 -0.54
C TYR A 87 -0.82 -18.61 0.56
N ALA A 88 -1.41 -19.79 0.35
CA ALA A 88 -2.26 -20.43 1.35
C ALA A 88 -1.50 -20.68 2.67
N ASP A 89 -0.24 -21.10 2.57
CA ASP A 89 0.69 -21.27 3.69
C ASP A 89 0.98 -19.94 4.41
N LEU A 90 1.27 -18.87 3.67
CA LEU A 90 1.50 -17.54 4.23
C LEU A 90 0.23 -17.02 4.96
N LYS A 91 -0.94 -17.20 4.34
CA LYS A 91 -2.24 -16.80 4.91
C LYS A 91 -2.54 -17.56 6.19
N SER A 92 -2.31 -18.87 6.22
CA SER A 92 -2.46 -19.72 7.40
C SER A 92 -1.53 -19.28 8.55
N LEU A 93 -0.28 -18.93 8.23
CA LEU A 93 0.64 -18.37 9.22
C LEU A 93 0.08 -17.07 9.83
N ILE A 94 -0.41 -16.15 9.00
CA ILE A 94 -0.93 -14.86 9.46
C ILE A 94 -2.19 -15.05 10.33
N GLN A 95 -3.07 -15.97 9.95
CA GLN A 95 -4.29 -16.33 10.70
C GLN A 95 -4.01 -16.87 12.11
N THR A 96 -2.94 -17.66 12.25
CA THR A 96 -2.62 -18.39 13.49
C THR A 96 -1.59 -17.68 14.37
N SER A 97 -0.96 -16.62 13.86
CA SER A 97 0.12 -15.91 14.54
C SER A 97 -0.38 -14.88 15.56
N SER A 98 0.56 -14.43 16.39
CA SER A 98 0.37 -13.26 17.25
C SER A 98 0.14 -11.98 16.43
N PRO A 99 -0.39 -10.90 17.05
CA PRO A 99 -0.45 -9.57 16.43
C PRO A 99 0.90 -9.08 15.88
N ALA A 100 2.02 -9.59 16.41
CA ALA A 100 3.37 -9.21 16.00
C ALA A 100 3.62 -9.51 14.49
N THR A 101 3.03 -10.58 13.96
CA THR A 101 3.14 -10.95 12.53
C THR A 101 2.42 -9.95 11.62
N CYS A 102 1.36 -9.29 12.09
CA CYS A 102 0.67 -8.24 11.32
C CYS A 102 1.60 -7.05 11.05
N TYR A 103 2.43 -6.65 12.03
CA TYR A 103 3.41 -5.58 11.83
C TYR A 103 4.48 -5.93 10.79
N LEU A 104 4.91 -7.21 10.71
CA LEU A 104 5.85 -7.67 9.69
C LEU A 104 5.24 -7.58 8.28
N LEU A 105 3.96 -7.94 8.15
CA LEU A 105 3.20 -7.81 6.91
C LEU A 105 3.05 -6.34 6.49
N MET A 106 2.64 -5.46 7.40
CA MET A 106 2.52 -4.03 7.14
C MET A 106 3.87 -3.40 6.75
N ASP A 107 4.97 -3.81 7.38
CA ASP A 107 6.30 -3.33 7.00
C ASP A 107 6.70 -3.77 5.57
N ARG A 108 6.30 -4.97 5.13
CA ARG A 108 6.51 -5.41 3.74
C ARG A 108 5.70 -4.58 2.75
N TYR A 109 4.43 -4.29 3.08
CA TYR A 109 3.60 -3.41 2.27
C TYR A 109 4.22 -2.02 2.09
N LEU A 110 4.64 -1.40 3.19
CA LEU A 110 5.23 -0.06 3.16
C LEU A 110 6.57 0.00 2.42
N LYS A 111 7.31 -1.12 2.40
CA LYS A 111 8.54 -1.25 1.59
C LYS A 111 8.26 -1.49 0.11
N ARG A 112 6.98 -1.59 -0.30
CA ARG A 112 6.52 -1.77 -1.69
C ARG A 112 7.11 -2.98 -2.38
N ASN A 113 7.29 -4.06 -1.64
CA ASN A 113 7.82 -5.29 -2.20
C ASN A 113 6.97 -6.49 -1.74
N PRO A 114 6.19 -7.14 -2.64
CA PRO A 114 5.87 -6.83 -4.05
C PRO A 114 4.97 -5.59 -4.34
N HIS A 115 4.80 -5.24 -5.63
CA HIS A 115 3.87 -4.20 -6.10
C HIS A 115 2.38 -4.58 -5.96
N PHE A 116 2.05 -5.87 -5.97
CA PHE A 116 0.69 -6.40 -5.80
C PHE A 116 0.31 -6.65 -4.34
N PHE A 117 1.12 -6.16 -3.39
CA PHE A 117 0.90 -6.40 -1.96
C PHE A 117 -0.43 -5.83 -1.45
N TYR A 118 -0.98 -4.81 -2.14
CA TYR A 118 -2.31 -4.29 -1.82
C TYR A 118 -3.39 -5.39 -1.92
N SER A 119 -3.30 -6.29 -2.90
CA SER A 119 -4.26 -7.39 -3.08
C SER A 119 -4.16 -8.40 -1.94
N ILE A 120 -2.95 -8.65 -1.45
CA ILE A 120 -2.70 -9.51 -0.27
C ILE A 120 -3.34 -8.89 0.98
N LEU A 121 -3.09 -7.60 1.22
CA LEU A 121 -3.69 -6.91 2.37
C LEU A 121 -5.21 -6.91 2.30
N ASN A 122 -5.78 -6.65 1.12
CA ASN A 122 -7.23 -6.67 0.94
C ASN A 122 -7.81 -8.05 1.29
N ASP A 123 -7.29 -9.13 0.69
CA ASP A 123 -7.76 -10.47 0.99
C ASP A 123 -7.60 -10.83 2.48
N LEU A 124 -6.47 -10.49 3.10
CA LEU A 124 -6.27 -10.78 4.52
C LEU A 124 -7.23 -9.97 5.41
N ILE A 125 -7.46 -8.69 5.13
CA ILE A 125 -8.42 -7.88 5.88
C ILE A 125 -9.83 -8.45 5.73
N GLU A 126 -10.26 -8.74 4.51
CA GLU A 126 -11.63 -9.22 4.25
C GLU A 126 -11.88 -10.65 4.76
N THR A 127 -10.88 -11.53 4.70
CA THR A 127 -11.08 -12.96 5.01
C THR A 127 -10.56 -13.39 6.37
N THR A 128 -9.44 -12.83 6.82
CA THR A 128 -8.79 -13.22 8.09
C THR A 128 -9.17 -12.27 9.22
N PHE A 129 -9.40 -10.99 8.92
CA PHE A 129 -9.67 -9.96 9.91
C PHE A 129 -11.00 -9.23 9.67
N PRO A 130 -12.15 -9.94 9.59
CA PRO A 130 -13.42 -9.34 9.19
C PRO A 130 -13.85 -8.16 10.08
N SER A 131 -13.53 -8.18 11.38
CA SER A 131 -13.81 -7.04 12.26
C SER A 131 -13.07 -5.76 11.87
N ILE A 132 -11.89 -5.88 11.24
CA ILE A 132 -11.11 -4.74 10.74
C ILE A 132 -11.75 -4.23 9.45
N ALA A 133 -12.20 -5.13 8.56
CA ALA A 133 -12.97 -4.76 7.37
C ALA A 133 -14.24 -3.98 7.72
N ASP A 134 -14.96 -4.41 8.76
CA ASP A 134 -16.16 -3.73 9.28
C ASP A 134 -15.81 -2.33 9.79
N GLU A 135 -14.75 -2.18 10.60
CA GLU A 135 -14.33 -0.88 11.13
C GLU A 135 -13.86 0.09 10.04
N ILE A 136 -13.15 -0.42 9.01
CA ILE A 136 -12.80 0.35 7.81
C ILE A 136 -14.08 0.84 7.11
N SER A 137 -15.02 -0.07 6.85
CA SER A 137 -16.28 0.26 6.17
C SER A 137 -17.10 1.29 6.95
N ASN A 138 -17.15 1.17 8.27
CA ASN A 138 -17.85 2.09 9.17
C ASN A 138 -17.22 3.48 9.15
N ARG A 139 -15.88 3.59 9.27
CA ARG A 139 -15.19 4.89 9.24
C ARG A 139 -15.29 5.57 7.87
N MET A 140 -15.35 4.80 6.79
CA MET A 140 -15.56 5.30 5.44
C MET A 140 -17.03 5.58 5.09
N ASN A 141 -17.96 5.41 6.05
CA ASN A 141 -19.41 5.62 5.87
C ASN A 141 -19.99 4.88 4.65
N ALA A 142 -19.46 3.69 4.31
CA ALA A 142 -19.86 2.88 3.15
C ALA A 142 -19.78 3.59 1.78
N SER A 143 -19.06 4.71 1.65
CA SER A 143 -18.93 5.40 0.36
C SER A 143 -17.94 4.73 -0.59
N ALA A 144 -17.11 3.82 -0.07
CA ALA A 144 -16.11 3.07 -0.79
C ALA A 144 -16.00 1.65 -0.19
N THR A 145 -15.64 0.69 -1.03
CA THR A 145 -15.28 -0.67 -0.59
C THR A 145 -13.98 -0.68 0.22
N VAL A 146 -13.72 -1.77 0.96
CA VAL A 146 -12.44 -1.95 1.67
C VAL A 146 -11.28 -1.89 0.70
N GLN A 147 -11.41 -2.54 -0.45
CA GLN A 147 -10.43 -2.49 -1.53
C GLN A 147 -10.13 -1.06 -2.00
N GLU A 148 -11.17 -0.31 -2.40
CA GLU A 148 -10.99 1.09 -2.84
C GLU A 148 -10.38 1.96 -1.74
N THR A 149 -10.69 1.68 -0.47
CA THR A 149 -10.13 2.42 0.66
C THR A 149 -8.65 2.10 0.86
N ILE A 150 -8.25 0.84 0.73
CA ILE A 150 -6.82 0.45 0.81
C ILE A 150 -6.03 1.09 -0.35
N GLU A 151 -6.63 1.17 -1.54
CA GLU A 151 -5.99 1.78 -2.71
C GLU A 151 -5.88 3.31 -2.60
N LEU A 152 -6.92 3.99 -2.12
CA LEU A 152 -6.99 5.46 -2.07
C LEU A 152 -6.49 6.07 -0.76
N TYR A 153 -6.66 5.36 0.35
CA TYR A 153 -6.39 5.84 1.71
C TYR A 153 -5.68 4.77 2.57
N PRO A 154 -4.55 4.21 2.10
CA PRO A 154 -3.88 3.12 2.80
C PRO A 154 -3.45 3.48 4.22
N GLN A 155 -3.12 4.75 4.49
CA GLN A 155 -2.81 5.23 5.84
C GLN A 155 -3.98 5.03 6.82
N VAL A 156 -5.21 5.29 6.38
CA VAL A 156 -6.41 5.15 7.22
C VAL A 156 -6.67 3.68 7.51
N CYS A 157 -6.54 2.81 6.51
CA CYS A 157 -6.69 1.37 6.68
C CYS A 157 -5.65 0.78 7.65
N LEU A 158 -4.39 1.18 7.51
CA LEU A 158 -3.31 0.72 8.39
C LEU A 158 -3.50 1.23 9.83
N GLU A 159 -3.90 2.50 10.01
CA GLU A 159 -4.22 3.05 11.34
C GLU A 159 -5.36 2.26 12.01
N ILE A 160 -6.45 2.00 11.28
CA ILE A 160 -7.58 1.22 11.80
C ILE A 160 -7.17 -0.19 12.18
N TRP A 161 -6.38 -0.85 11.33
CA TRP A 161 -5.87 -2.17 11.62
C TRP A 161 -5.01 -2.14 12.89
N LEU A 162 -4.04 -1.23 12.98
CA LEU A 162 -3.20 -1.09 14.17
C LEU A 162 -4.01 -0.86 15.44
N ASP A 163 -4.91 0.11 15.43
CA ASP A 163 -5.79 0.40 16.57
C ASP A 163 -6.57 -0.86 16.98
N THR A 164 -7.02 -1.66 16.01
CA THR A 164 -7.78 -2.89 16.31
C THR A 164 -6.91 -3.97 16.94
N ILE A 165 -5.67 -4.14 16.50
CA ILE A 165 -4.79 -5.19 17.06
C ILE A 165 -4.11 -4.76 18.37
N GLU A 166 -3.95 -3.47 18.61
CA GLU A 166 -3.39 -2.92 19.85
C GLU A 166 -4.42 -2.88 20.99
N ASN A 167 -5.72 -2.81 20.65
CA ASN A 167 -6.82 -2.80 21.62
C ASN A 167 -7.43 -4.19 21.90
N ARG A 168 -6.81 -5.28 21.42
CA ARG A 168 -7.20 -6.68 21.68
C ARG A 168 -6.41 -7.27 22.84
#